data_AF-A0A3N9V129-F1
#
_entry.id   AF-A0A3N9V129-F1
#
_cell.length_a   1.000
_cell.length_b   1.000
_cell.length_c   1.000
_cell.angle_alpha   90.00
_cell.angle_beta   90.00
_cell.angle_gamma   90.00
#
_symmetry.space_group_name_H-M   'P 1'
#
loop_
_entity.id
_entity.type
_entity.pdbx_description
1 polymer ?
#
loop_
_entity_poly.entity_id
_entity_poly.type
_entity_poly.pdbx_seq_one_letter_code
_entity_poly.pdbx_strand_id
1 'polypeptide(L)'
;MWHNHGTHKFFPRKRGDIMNVPIKPLIVALAVPTLTAMFSAGAQADEPQCFFESRSGDSVECAIYHSEISNTRAFLETVVNRGKWMRPSKRAVIIDVRSTPEYKAGHPEHAYNVPYPFIYQECTAAGRTVDGACKSGKVSEIAQDPEAFKQYVESIIPNKDTPIYTMCRTGVRSVAAANRLTEAGYTNVRNMWEGFVGINLKAPFDLDDDPATPTVELPVDLNHDGLLTDADKNGWLYHQGLPVDKRLLPKLIYQPRADLY
;
A
#
# COMPACT_ATOMS: atom_id res chain seq x y z
N MET A 1 -56.11 -55.88 26.30
CA MET A 1 -56.47 -55.48 24.92
C MET A 1 -55.24 -54.84 24.30
N TRP A 2 -54.57 -55.29 23.24
CA TRP A 2 -54.75 -56.37 22.27
C TRP A 2 -53.33 -56.93 21.96
N HIS A 3 -53.20 -58.24 21.85
CA HIS A 3 -52.12 -58.92 21.10
C HIS A 3 -52.65 -59.20 19.68
N ASN A 4 -51.82 -59.16 18.63
CA ASN A 4 -51.74 -60.30 17.70
C ASN A 4 -50.54 -60.24 16.72
N HIS A 5 -50.18 -61.45 16.27
CA HIS A 5 -49.00 -61.90 15.55
C HIS A 5 -49.01 -61.69 14.02
N GLY A 6 -47.80 -61.54 13.46
CA GLY A 6 -47.18 -62.44 12.45
C GLY A 6 -47.76 -62.54 11.03
N THR A 7 -46.90 -62.45 10.01
CA THR A 7 -46.47 -63.59 9.16
C THR A 7 -45.54 -63.15 8.02
N HIS A 8 -44.47 -63.93 7.81
CA HIS A 8 -43.56 -63.89 6.67
C HIS A 8 -44.15 -64.59 5.44
N LYS A 9 -43.83 -64.14 4.21
CA LYS A 9 -43.83 -64.98 3.00
C LYS A 9 -42.63 -64.71 2.10
N PHE A 10 -42.18 -65.81 1.49
CA PHE A 10 -40.92 -66.07 0.79
C PHE A 10 -41.03 -65.87 -0.75
N PHE A 11 -39.85 -65.77 -1.37
CA PHE A 11 -39.43 -65.57 -2.78
C PHE A 11 -40.21 -66.24 -3.95
N PRO A 12 -39.98 -65.78 -5.20
CA PRO A 12 -39.05 -66.52 -6.07
C PRO A 12 -38.00 -65.68 -6.82
N ARG A 13 -36.80 -66.25 -6.96
CA ARG A 13 -35.67 -65.84 -7.83
C ARG A 13 -36.07 -65.86 -9.30
N LYS A 14 -35.74 -64.81 -10.07
CA LYS A 14 -35.72 -64.87 -11.54
C LYS A 14 -34.35 -65.33 -12.04
N ARG A 15 -34.43 -66.16 -13.09
CA ARG A 15 -33.41 -66.88 -13.82
C ARG A 15 -32.41 -65.93 -14.49
N GLY A 16 -31.16 -66.38 -14.56
CA GLY A 16 -30.06 -65.64 -15.18
C GLY A 16 -30.20 -65.54 -16.70
N ASP A 17 -29.87 -64.36 -17.21
CA ASP A 17 -29.62 -64.14 -18.62
C ASP A 17 -28.10 -64.19 -18.88
N ILE A 18 -27.79 -64.93 -19.92
CA ILE A 18 -26.45 -65.37 -20.31
C ILE A 18 -25.80 -64.22 -21.08
N MET A 19 -24.72 -63.66 -20.53
CA MET A 19 -23.96 -62.60 -21.19
C MET A 19 -23.17 -63.18 -22.37
N ASN A 20 -23.54 -62.78 -23.58
CA ASN A 20 -22.72 -62.96 -24.78
C ASN A 20 -21.56 -61.96 -24.75
N VAL A 21 -20.34 -62.45 -24.56
CA VAL A 21 -19.10 -61.67 -24.67
C VAL A 21 -18.52 -61.85 -26.07
N PRO A 22 -18.40 -60.79 -26.90
CA PRO A 22 -17.72 -60.89 -28.18
C PRO A 22 -16.19 -60.86 -27.99
N ILE A 23 -15.53 -61.90 -28.46
CA ILE A 23 -14.06 -62.02 -28.52
C ILE A 23 -13.55 -61.07 -29.62
N LYS A 24 -12.79 -60.04 -29.23
CA LYS A 24 -12.04 -59.17 -30.17
C LYS A 24 -10.60 -59.71 -30.31
N PRO A 25 -10.00 -59.62 -31.52
CA PRO A 25 -8.66 -60.16 -31.77
C PRO A 25 -7.61 -59.30 -31.04
N LEU A 26 -6.62 -60.00 -30.47
CA LEU A 26 -5.49 -59.42 -29.76
C LEU A 26 -4.47 -58.90 -30.79
N ILE A 27 -4.40 -57.59 -30.99
CA ILE A 27 -3.29 -56.93 -31.69
C ILE A 27 -2.24 -56.61 -30.61
N VAL A 28 -1.10 -57.31 -30.67
CA VAL A 28 0.07 -56.99 -29.83
C VAL A 28 0.76 -55.77 -30.45
N ALA A 29 0.47 -54.58 -29.90
CA ALA A 29 1.25 -53.38 -30.17
C ALA A 29 2.47 -53.36 -29.23
N LEU A 30 3.67 -53.42 -29.81
CA LEU A 30 4.92 -53.15 -29.10
C LEU A 30 4.90 -51.71 -28.54
N ALA A 31 4.80 -51.59 -27.22
CA ALA A 31 4.98 -50.31 -26.54
C ALA A 31 6.47 -49.96 -26.52
N VAL A 32 6.87 -49.02 -27.37
CA VAL A 32 8.17 -48.34 -27.25
C VAL A 32 8.02 -47.31 -26.13
N PRO A 33 8.78 -47.39 -25.02
CA PRO A 33 8.75 -46.36 -24.00
C PRO A 33 9.36 -45.09 -24.60
N THR A 34 8.53 -44.12 -24.96
CA THR A 34 9.00 -42.76 -25.24
C THR A 34 9.41 -42.15 -23.91
N LEU A 35 10.72 -42.20 -23.64
CA LEU A 35 11.35 -41.47 -22.55
C LEU A 35 11.09 -39.98 -22.80
N THR A 36 10.01 -39.47 -22.22
CA THR A 36 9.65 -38.06 -22.35
C THR A 36 10.53 -37.34 -21.35
N ALA A 37 11.62 -36.76 -21.82
CA ALA A 37 12.45 -35.89 -20.99
C ALA A 37 11.56 -34.75 -20.49
N MET A 38 11.18 -34.80 -19.22
CA MET A 38 10.55 -33.68 -18.55
C MET A 38 11.61 -32.58 -18.43
N PHE A 39 11.67 -31.69 -19.42
CA PHE A 39 12.29 -30.40 -19.24
C PHE A 39 11.48 -29.68 -18.17
N SER A 40 12.02 -29.64 -16.95
CA SER A 40 11.57 -28.67 -15.95
C SER A 40 11.99 -27.31 -16.48
N ALA A 41 11.07 -26.66 -17.21
CA ALA A 41 11.20 -25.24 -17.45
C ALA A 41 11.15 -24.57 -16.08
N GLY A 42 12.30 -24.08 -15.61
CA GLY A 42 12.32 -23.16 -14.48
C GLY A 42 11.41 -22.01 -14.86
N ALA A 43 10.31 -21.84 -14.12
CA ALA A 43 9.51 -20.64 -14.21
C ALA A 43 10.40 -19.49 -13.74
N GLN A 44 11.00 -18.79 -14.69
CA GLN A 44 11.63 -17.51 -14.45
C GLN A 44 10.47 -16.58 -14.12
N ALA A 45 10.27 -16.30 -12.83
CA ALA A 45 9.29 -15.32 -12.41
C ALA A 45 9.70 -14.00 -13.09
N ASP A 46 8.87 -13.51 -14.02
CA ASP A 46 9.07 -12.20 -14.63
C ASP A 46 9.22 -11.19 -13.49
N GLU A 47 10.31 -10.41 -13.52
CA GLU A 47 10.49 -9.32 -12.57
C GLU A 47 9.25 -8.42 -12.66
N PRO A 48 8.61 -8.07 -11.53
CA PRO A 48 7.40 -7.27 -11.55
C PRO A 48 7.70 -5.96 -12.28
N GLN A 49 6.91 -5.68 -13.32
CA GLN A 49 7.01 -4.40 -14.01
C GLN A 49 6.80 -3.28 -13.01
N CYS A 50 7.85 -2.50 -12.79
CA CYS A 50 7.78 -1.31 -11.96
C CYS A 50 7.82 -0.06 -12.82
N PHE A 51 7.21 1.00 -12.33
CA PHE A 51 7.35 2.32 -12.91
C PHE A 51 8.40 3.10 -12.12
N PHE A 52 9.22 3.86 -12.86
CA PHE A 52 10.18 4.77 -12.26
C PHE A 52 9.50 6.11 -12.02
N GLU A 53 9.17 6.40 -10.77
CA GLU A 53 8.75 7.73 -10.36
C GLU A 53 9.95 8.45 -9.76
N SER A 54 10.55 9.39 -10.50
CA SER A 54 11.63 10.24 -9.99
C SER A 54 11.11 11.64 -9.73
N ARG A 55 11.28 12.12 -8.49
CA ARG A 55 10.94 13.50 -8.11
C ARG A 55 12.17 14.40 -7.92
N SER A 56 13.38 13.84 -7.97
CA SER A 56 14.61 14.61 -7.71
C SER A 56 15.91 13.97 -8.21
N GLY A 57 15.91 13.12 -9.25
CA GLY A 57 17.16 12.55 -9.79
C GLY A 57 17.92 11.59 -8.85
N ASP A 58 17.54 11.51 -7.57
CA ASP A 58 17.99 10.50 -6.62
C ASP A 58 17.24 9.18 -6.87
N SER A 59 17.93 8.06 -6.65
CA SER A 59 17.43 6.71 -6.86
C SER A 59 16.13 6.47 -6.09
N VAL A 60 14.98 6.60 -6.75
CA VAL A 60 13.71 6.12 -6.22
C VAL A 60 13.65 4.63 -6.46
N GLU A 61 13.34 3.88 -5.40
CA GLU A 61 13.10 2.45 -5.50
C GLU A 61 12.05 2.17 -6.59
N CYS A 62 12.33 1.18 -7.44
CA CYS A 62 11.41 0.60 -8.41
C CYS A 62 10.03 0.41 -7.77
N ALA A 63 9.04 1.20 -8.22
CA ALA A 63 7.71 1.24 -7.61
C ALA A 63 6.82 0.13 -8.19
N ILE A 64 6.36 -0.78 -7.31
CA ILE A 64 5.53 -1.94 -7.68
C ILE A 64 4.10 -1.84 -7.12
N TYR A 65 3.77 -0.76 -6.41
CA TYR A 65 2.41 -0.49 -5.94
C TYR A 65 1.48 -0.09 -7.09
N HIS A 66 0.17 -0.01 -6.82
CA HIS A 66 -0.85 0.10 -7.87
C HIS A 66 -0.76 1.41 -8.69
N SER A 67 -0.64 2.56 -8.03
CA SER A 67 -0.58 3.89 -8.70
C SER A 67 -0.34 5.02 -7.69
N GLU A 68 -0.09 6.24 -8.14
CA GLU A 68 -0.15 7.44 -7.30
C GLU A 68 -1.60 7.83 -6.91
N ILE A 69 -1.75 8.71 -5.92
CA ILE A 69 -3.00 9.40 -5.58
C ILE A 69 -2.70 10.82 -5.08
N SER A 70 -3.52 11.81 -5.45
CA SER A 70 -3.42 13.16 -4.86
C SER A 70 -3.95 13.18 -3.42
N ASN A 71 -3.44 14.11 -2.61
CA ASN A 71 -3.89 14.30 -1.24
C ASN A 71 -5.39 14.63 -1.18
N THR A 72 -5.88 15.48 -2.10
CA THR A 72 -7.31 15.81 -2.18
C THR A 72 -8.17 14.57 -2.43
N ARG A 73 -7.74 13.66 -3.34
CA ARG A 73 -8.49 12.42 -3.58
C ARG A 73 -8.44 11.48 -2.37
N ALA A 74 -7.26 11.36 -1.74
CA ALA A 74 -7.11 10.58 -0.51
C ALA A 74 -8.01 11.11 0.61
N PHE A 75 -8.11 12.44 0.80
CA PHE A 75 -9.00 13.08 1.75
C PHE A 75 -10.48 12.72 1.52
N LEU A 76 -10.95 12.85 0.27
CA LEU A 76 -12.33 12.52 -0.08
C LEU A 76 -12.67 11.06 0.25
N GLU A 77 -11.76 10.14 -0.06
CA GLU A 77 -12.01 8.69 0.08
C GLU A 77 -11.85 8.16 1.51
N THR A 78 -11.05 8.83 2.35
CA THR A 78 -10.68 8.32 3.69
C THR A 78 -11.29 9.11 4.86
N VAL A 79 -11.51 10.42 4.67
CA VAL A 79 -12.06 11.32 5.69
C VAL A 79 -13.52 11.66 5.37
N VAL A 80 -13.81 12.21 4.19
CA VAL A 80 -15.19 12.63 3.85
C VAL A 80 -16.15 11.44 3.76
N ASN A 81 -15.69 10.34 3.16
CA ASN A 81 -16.48 9.11 3.03
C ASN A 81 -16.53 8.27 4.31
N ARG A 82 -15.93 8.74 5.40
CA ARG A 82 -15.87 7.99 6.65
C ARG A 82 -17.26 7.74 7.23
N GLY A 83 -17.53 6.47 7.54
CA GLY A 83 -18.83 5.99 8.00
C GLY A 83 -19.89 5.87 6.90
N LYS A 84 -19.59 6.29 5.66
CA LYS A 84 -20.52 6.35 4.52
C LYS A 84 -20.17 5.38 3.40
N TRP A 85 -19.29 4.41 3.67
CA TRP A 85 -18.87 3.43 2.67
C TRP A 85 -19.95 2.39 2.38
N MET A 86 -20.28 2.23 1.10
CA MET A 86 -21.26 1.26 0.59
C MET A 86 -20.81 -0.20 0.73
N ARG A 87 -19.50 -0.46 0.70
CA ARG A 87 -18.90 -1.81 0.83
C ARG A 87 -17.63 -1.74 1.69
N PRO A 88 -17.28 -2.79 2.46
CA PRO A 88 -16.05 -2.82 3.25
C PRO A 88 -14.78 -2.59 2.41
N SER A 89 -14.72 -3.11 1.18
CA SER A 89 -13.61 -2.89 0.23
C SER A 89 -13.46 -1.45 -0.26
N LYS A 90 -14.36 -0.54 0.12
CA LYS A 90 -14.23 0.91 -0.16
C LYS A 90 -13.72 1.70 1.05
N ARG A 91 -13.50 1.06 2.20
CA ARG A 91 -13.00 1.69 3.43
C ARG A 91 -11.52 2.04 3.31
N ALA A 92 -11.21 2.98 2.44
CA ALA A 92 -9.87 3.44 2.22
C ALA A 92 -9.25 3.98 3.52
N VAL A 93 -7.97 3.75 3.70
CA VAL A 93 -7.21 4.19 4.87
C VAL A 93 -5.93 4.90 4.45
N ILE A 94 -5.51 5.90 5.22
CA ILE A 94 -4.18 6.49 5.10
C ILE A 94 -3.26 5.80 6.09
N ILE A 95 -2.10 5.35 5.62
CA ILE A 95 -0.97 4.94 6.45
C ILE A 95 0.10 6.04 6.35
N ASP A 96 0.21 6.82 7.41
CA ASP A 96 1.28 7.79 7.59
C ASP A 96 2.53 7.07 8.08
N VAL A 97 3.56 7.01 7.24
CA VAL A 97 4.80 6.30 7.52
C VAL A 97 5.89 7.21 8.08
N ARG A 98 5.55 8.46 8.42
CA ARG A 98 6.50 9.36 9.09
C ARG A 98 6.82 8.87 10.49
N SER A 99 7.94 9.36 11.04
CA SER A 99 8.35 9.05 12.42
C SER A 99 7.33 9.53 13.46
N THR A 100 7.35 8.97 14.67
CA THR A 100 6.39 9.35 15.73
C THR A 100 6.35 10.87 16.01
N PRO A 101 7.48 11.61 16.01
CA PRO A 101 7.46 13.06 16.25
C PRO A 101 6.85 13.87 15.11
N GLU A 102 7.03 13.40 13.87
CA GLU A 102 6.39 14.01 12.68
C GLU A 102 4.87 13.83 12.73
N TYR A 103 4.39 12.64 13.10
CA TYR A 103 2.95 12.38 13.24
C TYR A 103 2.35 13.18 14.41
N LYS A 104 3.06 13.28 15.54
CA LYS A 104 2.64 14.08 16.70
C LYS A 104 2.51 15.57 16.40
N ALA A 105 3.36 16.11 15.53
CA ALA A 105 3.31 17.51 15.13
C ALA A 105 2.03 17.86 14.35
N GLY A 106 1.46 16.87 13.66
CA GLY A 106 0.19 16.93 12.96
C GLY A 106 0.10 15.88 11.87
N HIS A 107 -1.10 15.41 11.55
CA HIS A 107 -1.34 14.35 10.57
C HIS A 107 -2.74 14.46 9.94
N PRO A 108 -2.99 13.81 8.79
CA PRO A 108 -4.33 13.70 8.23
C PRO A 108 -5.29 13.06 9.23
N GLU A 109 -6.49 13.61 9.35
CA GLU A 109 -7.48 13.09 10.29
C GLU A 109 -7.69 11.60 10.06
N HIS A 110 -7.56 10.82 11.13
CA HIS A 110 -7.74 9.39 11.15
C HIS A 110 -6.76 8.54 10.31
N ALA A 111 -5.62 9.08 9.89
CA ALA A 111 -4.52 8.26 9.38
C ALA A 111 -3.97 7.35 10.49
N TYR A 112 -3.62 6.11 10.16
CA TYR A 112 -2.82 5.26 11.03
C TYR A 112 -1.35 5.69 10.91
N ASN A 113 -0.66 5.89 12.03
CA ASN A 113 0.80 6.00 11.99
C ASN A 113 1.40 4.60 12.07
N VAL A 114 2.12 4.21 11.02
CA VAL A 114 2.97 3.02 11.01
C VAL A 114 4.33 3.45 10.45
N PRO A 115 5.24 3.94 11.31
CA PRO A 115 6.48 4.54 10.86
C PRO A 115 7.35 3.61 10.02
N TYR A 116 7.89 4.12 8.91
CA TYR A 116 8.84 3.42 8.04
C TYR A 116 9.67 4.42 7.21
N PRO A 117 10.99 4.23 7.03
CA PRO A 117 11.82 3.15 7.56
C PRO A 117 12.36 3.43 8.98
N PHE A 118 11.95 4.55 9.60
CA PHE A 118 12.40 4.93 10.95
C PHE A 118 11.20 5.20 11.85
N ILE A 119 11.18 4.54 13.00
CA ILE A 119 10.20 4.78 14.06
C ILE A 119 10.43 6.16 14.67
N TYR A 120 11.67 6.47 14.99
CA TYR A 120 12.05 7.71 15.66
C TYR A 120 13.44 8.15 15.20
N GLN A 121 13.65 9.46 15.15
CA GLN A 121 14.94 10.06 14.86
C GLN A 121 15.19 11.16 15.89
N GLU A 122 16.30 11.06 16.61
CA GLU A 122 16.77 12.10 17.52
C GLU A 122 17.46 13.19 16.69
N CYS A 123 17.06 14.43 16.87
CA CYS A 123 17.62 15.54 16.10
C CYS A 123 18.90 16.07 16.74
N THR A 124 19.73 16.72 15.93
CA THR A 124 20.85 17.53 16.44
C THR A 124 20.36 18.70 17.28
N ALA A 125 21.29 19.46 17.87
CA ALA A 125 20.98 20.65 18.68
C ALA A 125 20.12 21.71 17.95
N ALA A 126 20.03 21.65 16.61
CA ALA A 126 19.12 22.50 15.84
C ALA A 126 17.62 22.21 16.08
N GLY A 127 17.30 21.05 16.65
CA GLY A 127 15.94 20.66 17.01
C GLY A 127 15.07 20.27 15.82
N ARG A 128 13.75 20.37 16.01
CA ARG A 128 12.72 19.98 15.02
C ARG A 128 12.08 21.17 14.32
N THR A 129 11.70 20.98 13.06
CA THR A 129 10.78 21.86 12.35
C THR A 129 9.37 21.77 12.94
N VAL A 130 8.48 22.68 12.54
CA VAL A 130 7.09 22.73 13.03
C VAL A 130 6.28 21.46 12.69
N ASP A 131 6.68 20.75 11.63
CA ASP A 131 6.09 19.48 11.21
C ASP A 131 6.77 18.24 11.84
N GLY A 132 7.67 18.46 12.82
CA GLY A 132 8.27 17.40 13.64
C GLY A 132 9.49 16.72 13.03
N ALA A 133 9.88 17.05 11.79
CA ALA A 133 11.12 16.56 11.18
C ALA A 133 12.36 17.24 11.81
N CYS A 134 13.54 16.65 11.67
CA CYS A 134 14.78 17.29 12.15
C CYS A 134 15.20 18.45 11.23
N LYS A 135 15.63 19.59 11.80
CA LYS A 135 16.02 20.77 11.01
C LYS A 135 17.32 20.57 10.23
N SER A 136 18.34 20.00 10.86
CA SER A 136 19.69 19.91 10.25
C SER A 136 20.42 18.61 10.64
N GLY A 137 19.76 17.47 10.38
CA GLY A 137 20.31 16.15 10.62
C GLY A 137 19.89 15.50 11.94
N LYS A 138 20.38 14.28 12.14
CA LYS A 138 20.00 13.37 13.24
C LYS A 138 21.23 12.92 14.01
N VAL A 139 21.07 12.68 15.31
CA VAL A 139 22.10 12.14 16.23
C VAL A 139 21.98 10.63 16.32
N SER A 140 20.76 10.12 16.41
CA SER A 140 20.44 8.70 16.51
C SER A 140 19.11 8.40 15.83
N GLU A 141 18.87 7.12 15.50
CA GLU A 141 17.58 6.69 14.96
C GLU A 141 17.22 5.27 15.39
N ILE A 142 15.91 5.04 15.44
CA ILE A 142 15.31 3.73 15.68
C ILE A 142 14.75 3.27 14.34
N ALA A 143 15.48 2.37 13.67
CA ALA A 143 15.02 1.77 12.43
C ALA A 143 13.77 0.92 12.65
N GLN A 144 12.91 0.87 11.63
CA GLN A 144 11.78 -0.03 11.56
C GLN A 144 12.22 -1.30 10.81
N ASP A 145 11.94 -2.46 11.38
CA ASP A 145 12.13 -3.72 10.69
C ASP A 145 11.07 -3.89 9.57
N PRO A 146 11.44 -4.20 8.32
CA PRO A 146 10.49 -4.32 7.22
C PRO A 146 9.43 -5.42 7.42
N GLU A 147 9.79 -6.52 8.08
CA GLU A 147 8.85 -7.61 8.34
C GLU A 147 7.86 -7.24 9.46
N ALA A 148 8.37 -6.64 10.55
CA ALA A 148 7.54 -6.10 11.62
C ALA A 148 6.58 -5.00 11.13
N PHE A 149 7.02 -4.16 10.17
CA PHE A 149 6.14 -3.19 9.50
C PHE A 149 4.96 -3.88 8.80
N LYS A 150 5.25 -4.87 7.93
CA LYS A 150 4.20 -5.61 7.20
C LYS A 150 3.24 -6.33 8.15
N GLN A 151 3.76 -7.06 9.12
CA GLN A 151 2.96 -7.80 10.11
C GLN A 151 2.06 -6.87 10.93
N TYR A 152 2.56 -5.69 11.31
CA TYR A 152 1.74 -4.72 12.01
C TYR A 152 0.59 -4.21 11.14
N VAL A 153 0.87 -3.84 9.89
CA VAL A 153 -0.18 -3.39 8.93
C VAL A 153 -1.22 -4.49 8.69
N GLU A 154 -0.79 -5.74 8.55
CA GLU A 154 -1.68 -6.91 8.44
C GLU A 154 -2.59 -7.08 9.64
N SER A 155 -2.07 -6.85 10.85
CA SER A 155 -2.86 -6.97 12.07
C SER A 155 -3.99 -5.93 12.17
N ILE A 156 -3.77 -4.72 11.65
CA ILE A 156 -4.76 -3.63 11.70
C ILE A 156 -5.65 -3.57 10.45
N ILE A 157 -5.17 -4.07 9.31
CA ILE A 157 -5.87 -4.07 8.01
C ILE A 157 -5.75 -5.50 7.41
N PRO A 158 -6.49 -6.49 7.94
CA PRO A 158 -6.35 -7.88 7.50
C PRO A 158 -6.87 -8.15 6.08
N ASN A 159 -7.77 -7.31 5.57
CA ASN A 159 -8.28 -7.45 4.21
C ASN A 159 -7.31 -6.83 3.19
N LYS A 160 -6.69 -7.67 2.37
CA LYS A 160 -5.69 -7.31 1.35
C LYS A 160 -6.22 -6.46 0.19
N ASP A 161 -7.54 -6.46 -0.02
CA ASP A 161 -8.19 -5.60 -1.01
C ASP A 161 -8.52 -4.21 -0.48
N THR A 162 -8.25 -3.91 0.79
CA THR A 162 -8.49 -2.57 1.36
C THR A 162 -7.65 -1.54 0.61
N PRO A 163 -8.24 -0.44 0.11
CA PRO A 163 -7.46 0.66 -0.47
C PRO A 163 -6.58 1.31 0.59
N ILE A 164 -5.26 1.29 0.38
CA ILE A 164 -4.27 1.85 1.31
C ILE A 164 -3.54 2.98 0.62
N TYR A 165 -3.55 4.16 1.24
CA TYR A 165 -2.83 5.33 0.76
C TYR A 165 -1.64 5.60 1.68
N THR A 166 -0.43 5.34 1.20
CA THR A 166 0.79 5.60 1.97
C THR A 166 1.18 7.06 1.83
N MET A 167 1.65 7.64 2.92
CA MET A 167 2.05 9.04 2.94
C MET A 167 3.29 9.20 3.83
N CYS A 168 4.25 10.01 3.39
CA CYS A 168 5.34 10.49 4.24
C CYS A 168 5.37 12.03 4.26
N ARG A 169 6.54 12.64 4.46
CA ARG A 169 6.66 14.12 4.45
C ARG A 169 6.58 14.73 3.06
N THR A 170 7.26 14.13 2.07
CA THR A 170 7.43 14.69 0.71
C THR A 170 7.17 13.67 -0.41
N GLY A 171 6.61 12.51 -0.07
CA GLY A 171 6.23 11.44 -1.01
C GLY A 171 7.27 10.34 -1.25
N VAL A 172 8.56 10.59 -1.00
CA VAL A 172 9.66 9.66 -1.34
C VAL A 172 9.69 8.41 -0.44
N ARG A 173 9.71 8.59 0.89
CA ARG A 173 9.83 7.45 1.85
C ARG A 173 8.65 6.48 1.77
N SER A 174 7.49 6.98 1.38
CA SER A 174 6.25 6.19 1.29
C SER A 174 6.19 5.26 0.09
N VAL A 175 7.09 5.41 -0.90
CA VAL A 175 7.31 4.44 -1.99
C VAL A 175 7.77 3.10 -1.43
N ALA A 176 8.83 3.10 -0.61
CA ALA A 176 9.38 1.89 -0.03
C ALA A 176 8.35 1.16 0.86
N ALA A 177 7.59 1.92 1.67
CA ALA A 177 6.50 1.36 2.44
C ALA A 177 5.39 0.76 1.56
N ALA A 178 4.99 1.46 0.49
CA ALA A 178 3.99 0.96 -0.46
C ALA A 178 4.45 -0.35 -1.10
N ASN A 179 5.71 -0.43 -1.52
CA ASN A 179 6.31 -1.65 -2.05
C ASN A 179 6.25 -2.81 -1.06
N ARG A 180 6.61 -2.58 0.22
CA ARG A 180 6.49 -3.62 1.27
C ARG A 180 5.05 -4.13 1.44
N LEU A 181 4.05 -3.26 1.28
CA LEU A 181 2.65 -3.66 1.35
C LEU A 181 2.22 -4.44 0.09
N THR A 182 2.67 -4.04 -1.10
CA THR A 182 2.46 -4.83 -2.32
C THR A 182 3.07 -6.24 -2.17
N GLU A 183 4.30 -6.33 -1.67
CA GLU A 183 4.98 -7.61 -1.39
C GLU A 183 4.20 -8.46 -0.37
N ALA A 184 3.52 -7.83 0.58
CA ALA A 184 2.63 -8.49 1.53
C ALA A 184 1.28 -8.91 0.90
N GLY A 185 1.07 -8.70 -0.40
CA GLY A 185 -0.13 -9.10 -1.13
C GLY A 185 -1.27 -8.09 -1.11
N TYR A 186 -1.04 -6.85 -0.66
CA TYR A 186 -2.04 -5.78 -0.81
C TYR A 186 -2.13 -5.34 -2.28
N THR A 187 -3.34 -5.32 -2.83
CA THR A 187 -3.56 -5.11 -4.28
C THR A 187 -3.90 -3.65 -4.64
N ASN A 188 -4.35 -2.86 -3.65
CA ASN A 188 -4.86 -1.50 -3.83
C ASN A 188 -4.02 -0.45 -3.07
N VAL A 189 -2.69 -0.56 -3.14
CA VAL A 189 -1.76 0.37 -2.47
C VAL A 189 -1.42 1.53 -3.39
N ARG A 190 -1.59 2.77 -2.92
CA ARG A 190 -1.27 3.99 -3.68
C ARG A 190 -0.41 4.95 -2.88
N ASN A 191 0.52 5.64 -3.53
CA ASN A 191 1.40 6.60 -2.86
C ASN A 191 0.89 8.04 -3.00
N MET A 192 0.89 8.79 -1.90
CA MET A 192 0.59 10.22 -1.85
C MET A 192 1.88 11.04 -2.04
N TRP A 193 2.25 11.32 -3.29
CA TRP A 193 3.51 12.01 -3.57
C TRP A 193 3.58 13.42 -3.02
N GLU A 194 2.48 14.17 -3.06
CA GLU A 194 2.38 15.49 -2.42
C GLU A 194 2.76 15.44 -0.94
N GLY A 195 2.59 14.29 -0.27
CA GLY A 195 3.01 14.08 1.12
C GLY A 195 2.32 15.02 2.11
N PHE A 196 2.77 14.98 3.36
CA PHE A 196 2.23 15.85 4.40
C PHE A 196 2.68 17.31 4.24
N VAL A 197 3.96 17.54 3.96
CA VAL A 197 4.54 18.89 3.76
C VAL A 197 4.68 19.22 2.28
N GLY A 198 5.12 18.25 1.48
CA GLY A 198 5.35 18.44 0.04
C GLY A 198 6.60 19.23 -0.31
N ILE A 199 6.61 19.73 -1.53
CA ILE A 199 7.73 20.47 -2.13
C ILE A 199 7.21 21.79 -2.71
N ASN A 200 8.13 22.72 -2.95
CA ASN A 200 7.83 23.86 -3.82
C ASN A 200 7.78 23.34 -5.26
N LEU A 201 6.67 23.57 -5.94
CA LEU A 201 6.59 23.36 -7.37
C LEU A 201 7.45 24.41 -8.07
N LYS A 202 7.97 24.05 -9.25
CA LYS A 202 8.73 24.98 -10.09
C LYS A 202 8.05 25.14 -11.43
N ALA A 203 8.18 26.34 -12.00
CA ALA A 203 7.71 26.67 -13.34
C ALA A 203 8.79 27.47 -14.07
N PRO A 204 8.81 27.46 -15.41
CA PRO A 204 9.65 28.37 -16.18
C PRO A 204 9.16 29.81 -15.99
N PHE A 205 10.09 30.72 -15.69
CA PHE A 205 9.84 32.16 -15.62
C PHE A 205 10.70 32.87 -16.67
N ASP A 206 10.07 33.77 -17.41
CA ASP A 206 10.76 34.73 -18.28
C ASP A 206 11.42 35.79 -17.40
N LEU A 207 12.72 35.99 -17.57
CA LEU A 207 13.48 37.00 -16.80
C LEU A 207 13.28 38.42 -17.35
N ASP A 208 12.96 38.51 -18.64
CA ASP A 208 12.65 39.73 -19.37
C ASP A 208 11.65 39.43 -20.50
N ASP A 209 11.13 40.49 -21.13
CA ASP A 209 10.18 40.36 -22.25
C ASP A 209 10.87 39.94 -23.57
N ASP A 210 12.16 39.55 -23.55
CA ASP A 210 12.88 39.08 -24.74
C ASP A 210 12.62 37.57 -24.93
N PRO A 211 11.87 37.16 -25.98
CA PRO A 211 11.60 35.74 -26.24
C PRO A 211 12.86 34.94 -26.61
N ALA A 212 14.02 35.59 -26.80
CA ALA A 212 15.31 34.91 -26.97
C ALA A 212 16.01 34.57 -25.64
N THR A 213 15.57 35.14 -24.51
CA THR A 213 16.12 34.86 -23.18
C THR A 213 15.64 33.50 -22.67
N PRO A 214 16.54 32.60 -22.24
CA PRO A 214 16.12 31.32 -21.67
C PRO A 214 15.32 31.49 -20.39
N THR A 215 14.19 30.78 -20.28
CA THR A 215 13.41 30.68 -19.05
C THR A 215 14.24 30.07 -17.92
N VAL A 216 14.06 30.55 -16.70
CA VAL A 216 14.64 29.93 -15.49
C VAL A 216 13.55 29.22 -14.70
N GLU A 217 13.81 27.98 -14.27
CA GLU A 217 12.91 27.28 -13.37
C GLU A 217 13.01 27.82 -11.94
N LEU A 218 11.98 28.55 -11.50
CA LEU A 218 11.90 29.10 -10.14
C LEU A 218 10.74 28.47 -9.37
N PRO A 219 10.79 28.49 -8.02
CA PRO A 219 9.64 28.12 -7.19
C PRO A 219 8.40 28.96 -7.54
N VAL A 220 7.25 28.31 -7.55
CA VAL A 220 5.95 28.95 -7.74
C VAL A 220 5.41 29.40 -6.39
N ASP A 221 4.99 30.66 -6.31
CA ASP A 221 4.12 31.18 -5.24
C ASP A 221 2.74 30.54 -5.44
N LEU A 222 2.47 29.43 -4.74
CA LEU A 222 1.27 28.62 -4.97
C LEU A 222 0.04 29.25 -4.29
N ASN A 223 0.23 30.03 -3.22
CA ASN A 223 -0.90 30.65 -2.51
C ASN A 223 -1.21 32.07 -3.01
N HIS A 224 -0.38 32.62 -3.92
CA HIS A 224 -0.47 33.94 -4.51
C HIS A 224 -0.46 35.08 -3.47
N ASP A 225 0.34 34.95 -2.41
CA ASP A 225 0.50 35.98 -1.38
C ASP A 225 1.70 36.93 -1.63
N GLY A 226 2.49 36.66 -2.68
CA GLY A 226 3.66 37.43 -3.07
C GLY A 226 4.94 37.08 -2.30
N LEU A 227 4.93 36.07 -1.43
CA LEU A 227 6.06 35.64 -0.61
C LEU A 227 6.34 34.14 -0.77
N LEU A 228 7.51 33.79 -1.30
CA LEU A 228 7.94 32.39 -1.34
C LEU A 228 8.31 31.86 0.07
N THR A 229 7.44 31.03 0.63
CA THR A 229 7.58 30.44 1.97
C THR A 229 7.24 28.95 1.98
N ASP A 230 7.21 28.35 3.18
CA ASP A 230 6.74 26.97 3.35
C ASP A 230 5.26 26.80 3.02
N ALA A 231 4.47 27.88 3.03
CA ALA A 231 3.05 27.87 2.68
C ALA A 231 2.80 27.56 1.19
N ASP A 232 3.83 27.72 0.34
CA ASP A 232 3.81 27.41 -1.09
C ASP A 232 4.09 25.96 -1.41
N LYS A 233 4.31 25.11 -0.40
CA LYS A 233 4.51 23.68 -0.65
C LYS A 233 3.18 23.02 -0.97
N ASN A 234 3.20 22.13 -1.95
CA ASN A 234 2.02 21.43 -2.46
C ASN A 234 1.45 20.32 -1.55
N GLY A 235 2.00 20.15 -0.33
CA GLY A 235 1.58 19.08 0.57
C GLY A 235 0.27 19.34 1.30
N TRP A 236 -0.16 18.33 2.04
CA TRP A 236 -1.42 18.31 2.81
C TRP A 236 -1.55 19.49 3.78
N LEU A 237 -0.46 19.81 4.48
CA LEU A 237 -0.42 20.79 5.57
C LEU A 237 -0.62 22.24 5.08
N TYR A 238 -0.21 22.55 3.86
CA TYR A 238 -0.08 23.93 3.38
C TYR A 238 -1.11 24.25 2.29
N HIS A 239 -0.78 24.00 1.03
CA HIS A 239 -1.53 24.55 -0.11
C HIS A 239 -2.97 24.01 -0.25
N GLN A 240 -3.26 22.78 0.16
CA GLN A 240 -4.54 22.14 -0.15
C GLN A 240 -5.69 22.46 0.81
N GLY A 241 -5.43 23.21 1.90
CA GLY A 241 -6.44 23.53 2.92
C GLY A 241 -7.06 22.30 3.60
N LEU A 242 -6.34 21.16 3.59
CA LEU A 242 -6.86 19.90 4.12
C LEU A 242 -6.76 19.87 5.65
N PRO A 243 -7.70 19.22 6.36
CA PRO A 243 -7.72 19.23 7.81
C PRO A 243 -6.53 18.46 8.38
N VAL A 244 -5.96 19.02 9.45
CA VAL A 244 -4.85 18.43 10.22
C VAL A 244 -5.31 18.15 11.63
N ASP A 245 -5.10 16.92 12.09
CA ASP A 245 -5.34 16.50 13.47
C ASP A 245 -4.01 16.43 14.24
N LYS A 246 -4.09 16.65 15.55
CA LYS A 246 -2.99 16.48 16.51
C LYS A 246 -3.34 15.50 17.63
N ARG A 247 -4.58 14.99 17.66
CA ARG A 247 -5.04 14.03 18.66
C ARG A 247 -4.38 12.68 18.40
N LEU A 248 -3.71 12.16 19.42
CA LEU A 248 -3.10 10.84 19.39
C LEU A 248 -4.12 9.82 19.89
N LEU A 249 -4.88 9.24 18.96
CA LEU A 249 -5.84 8.19 19.31
C LEU A 249 -5.11 6.85 19.46
N PRO A 250 -5.25 6.13 20.59
CA PRO A 250 -4.51 4.89 20.82
C PRO A 250 -4.63 3.88 19.66
N LYS A 251 -5.82 3.72 19.10
CA LYS A 251 -6.04 2.79 17.96
C LYS A 251 -5.33 3.19 16.64
N LEU A 252 -4.81 4.41 16.54
CA LEU A 252 -4.20 4.95 15.31
C LEU A 252 -2.68 5.12 15.40
N ILE A 253 -2.09 5.02 16.60
CA ILE A 253 -0.64 5.11 16.78
C ILE A 253 0.01 3.73 16.74
N TYR A 254 1.30 3.69 16.40
CA TYR A 254 2.08 2.46 16.33
C TYR A 254 2.28 1.85 17.72
N GLN A 255 1.46 0.85 18.03
CA GLN A 255 1.39 0.24 19.37
C GLN A 255 2.71 -0.32 19.90
N PRO A 256 3.56 -0.99 19.08
CA PRO A 256 4.81 -1.57 19.59
C PRO A 256 5.76 -0.55 20.20
N ARG A 257 5.64 0.74 19.83
CA ARG A 257 6.42 1.85 20.39
C ARG A 257 5.53 3.03 20.79
N ALA A 258 4.38 2.74 21.42
CA ALA A 258 3.47 3.76 21.94
C ALA A 258 4.15 4.69 22.98
N ASP A 259 5.26 4.25 23.59
CA ASP A 259 6.12 5.04 24.49
C ASP A 259 6.76 6.28 23.83
N LEU A 260 6.77 6.35 22.49
CA LEU A 260 7.41 7.42 21.72
C LEU A 260 6.46 8.52 21.22
N TYR A 261 5.18 8.48 21.59
CA TYR A 261 4.17 9.48 21.23
C TYR A 261 3.88 10.44 22.38
#